data_AF-A0A800EU53-F1
#
_entry.id   AF-A0A800EU53-F1
#
_cell.length_a   1.000
_cell.length_b   1.000
_cell.length_c   1.000
_cell.angle_alpha   90.00
_cell.angle_beta   90.00
_cell.angle_gamma   90.00
#
_symmetry.space_group_name_H-M   'P 1'
#
loop_
_entity.id
_entity.type
_entity.pdbx_description
1 polymer ?
#
loop_
_entity_poly.entity_id
_entity_poly.type
_entity_poly.pdbx_seq_one_letter_code
_entity_poly.pdbx_strand_id
1 'polypeptide(L)'
;MLVSAVLARAGLADSAQAVIERSRGDPILDPTRNLLRIGALARTILGDQEGAITLLSEYLEVNRSAAEEIATSDYWWFRDLRDHPDFQAFAELVAPARP
;
A
#
# COMPACT_ATOMS: atom_id res chain seq x y z
N MET A 1 -5.19 -10.50 -5.40
CA MET A 1 -4.29 -9.32 -5.41
C MET A 1 -2.83 -9.66 -5.68
N LEU A 2 -2.20 -10.66 -5.05
CA LEU A 2 -0.77 -11.00 -5.27
C LEU A 2 -0.32 -11.12 -6.75
N VAL A 3 -1.20 -11.60 -7.65
CA VAL A 3 -0.91 -11.69 -9.09
C VAL A 3 -0.59 -10.32 -9.70
N SER A 4 -1.17 -9.21 -9.22
CA SER A 4 -0.85 -7.87 -9.75
C SER A 4 0.61 -7.49 -9.53
N ALA A 5 1.20 -7.87 -8.39
CA ALA A 5 2.62 -7.61 -8.11
C ALA A 5 3.56 -8.41 -9.03
N VAL A 6 3.14 -9.61 -9.45
CA VAL A 6 3.87 -10.43 -10.44
C VAL A 6 3.78 -9.77 -11.82
N LEU A 7 2.58 -9.37 -12.24
CA LEU A 7 2.36 -8.68 -13.51
C LEU A 7 3.12 -7.35 -13.59
N ALA A 8 3.10 -6.57 -12.51
CA ALA A 8 3.84 -5.32 -12.40
C ALA A 8 5.35 -5.55 -12.59
N ARG A 9 5.91 -6.54 -11.89
CA ARG A 9 7.34 -6.87 -12.02
C ARG A 9 7.72 -7.43 -13.39
N ALA A 10 6.77 -8.04 -14.09
CA ALA A 10 6.96 -8.49 -15.47
C ALA A 10 6.81 -7.37 -16.52
N GLY A 11 6.56 -6.12 -16.11
CA GLY A 11 6.36 -4.98 -17.01
C GLY A 11 4.97 -4.92 -17.66
N LEU A 12 4.01 -5.72 -17.18
CA LEU A 12 2.64 -5.77 -17.70
C LEU A 12 1.74 -4.79 -16.94
N ALA A 13 2.03 -3.48 -17.08
CA ALA A 13 1.42 -2.42 -16.29
C ALA A 13 -0.12 -2.40 -16.35
N ASP A 14 -0.70 -2.37 -17.55
CA ASP A 14 -2.17 -2.31 -17.73
C ASP A 14 -2.88 -3.53 -17.11
N SER A 15 -2.25 -4.71 -17.20
CA SER A 15 -2.80 -5.93 -16.61
C SER A 15 -2.72 -5.90 -15.10
N ALA A 16 -1.60 -5.42 -14.54
CA ALA A 16 -1.46 -5.25 -13.10
C ALA A 16 -2.51 -4.26 -12.56
N GLN A 17 -2.70 -3.12 -13.23
CA GLN A 17 -3.73 -2.13 -12.89
C GLN A 17 -5.13 -2.72 -12.95
N ALA A 18 -5.46 -3.46 -14.02
CA ALA A 18 -6.78 -4.10 -14.14
C ALA A 18 -7.07 -5.09 -13.00
N VAL A 19 -6.05 -5.84 -12.54
CA VAL A 19 -6.19 -6.75 -11.39
C VAL A 19 -6.35 -5.95 -10.09
N ILE A 20 -5.58 -4.87 -9.91
CA ILE A 20 -5.68 -3.98 -8.72
C ILE A 20 -7.11 -3.44 -8.58
N GLU A 21 -7.65 -2.85 -9.64
CA GLU A 21 -8.98 -2.24 -9.58
C GLU A 21 -10.10 -3.26 -9.36
N ARG A 22 -10.02 -4.43 -10.01
CA ARG A 22 -11.07 -5.45 -9.89
C ARG A 22 -11.01 -6.23 -8.58
N SER A 23 -9.87 -6.26 -7.90
CA SER A 23 -9.65 -7.13 -6.74
C SER A 23 -9.42 -6.38 -5.43
N ARG A 24 -9.85 -5.11 -5.33
CA ARG A 24 -9.73 -4.28 -4.10
C ARG A 24 -10.33 -4.95 -2.87
N GLY A 25 -11.27 -5.88 -3.07
CA GLY A 25 -11.92 -6.62 -2.01
C GLY A 25 -13.18 -5.94 -1.50
N ASP A 26 -14.08 -6.75 -0.96
CA ASP A 26 -15.29 -6.28 -0.30
C ASP A 26 -15.01 -6.12 1.21
N PRO A 27 -15.30 -4.97 1.85
CA PRO A 27 -15.07 -4.78 3.29
C PRO A 27 -15.79 -5.77 4.21
N ILE A 28 -16.86 -6.43 3.74
CA ILE A 28 -17.55 -7.49 4.48
C ILE A 28 -16.72 -8.78 4.47
N LEU A 29 -16.06 -9.09 3.34
CA LEU A 29 -15.26 -10.31 3.15
C LEU A 29 -13.78 -10.13 3.53
N ASP A 30 -13.25 -8.91 3.44
CA ASP A 30 -11.94 -8.48 3.92
C ASP A 30 -12.08 -7.25 4.84
N PRO A 31 -12.57 -7.44 6.08
CA PRO A 31 -12.73 -6.36 7.05
C PRO A 31 -11.42 -5.67 7.40
N THR A 32 -10.31 -6.41 7.31
CA THR A 32 -8.95 -5.91 7.57
C THR A 32 -8.36 -5.13 6.41
N ARG A 33 -9.03 -5.05 5.25
CA ARG A 33 -8.51 -4.40 4.04
C ARG A 33 -7.11 -4.88 3.63
N ASN A 34 -6.77 -6.13 3.93
CA ASN A 34 -5.45 -6.70 3.64
C ASN A 34 -5.17 -6.73 2.13
N LEU A 35 -6.20 -6.85 1.30
CA LEU A 35 -6.07 -6.78 -0.15
C LEU A 35 -5.59 -5.40 -0.62
N LEU A 36 -5.96 -4.31 0.07
CA LEU A 36 -5.47 -2.97 -0.26
C LEU A 36 -3.98 -2.83 0.05
N ARG A 37 -3.51 -3.38 1.17
CA ARG A 37 -2.06 -3.43 1.50
C ARG A 37 -1.25 -4.15 0.42
N ILE A 38 -1.76 -5.27 -0.10
CA ILE A 38 -1.12 -6.00 -1.20
C ILE A 38 -1.20 -5.21 -2.52
N GLY A 39 -2.31 -4.51 -2.77
CA GLY A 39 -2.46 -3.63 -3.93
C GLY A 39 -1.46 -2.47 -3.92
N ALA A 40 -1.21 -1.89 -2.75
CA ALA A 40 -0.23 -0.82 -2.59
C ALA A 40 1.18 -1.27 -2.97
N LEU A 41 1.60 -2.46 -2.51
CA LEU A 41 2.85 -3.09 -2.96
C LEU A 41 2.94 -3.16 -4.49
N ALA A 42 1.89 -3.63 -5.15
CA ALA A 42 1.88 -3.75 -6.61
C ALA A 42 1.99 -2.38 -7.29
N ARG A 43 1.34 -1.35 -6.76
CA ARG A 43 1.46 0.03 -7.23
C ARG A 43 2.86 0.60 -7.04
N THR A 44 3.53 0.31 -5.92
CA THR A 44 4.92 0.75 -5.74
C THR A 44 5.86 0.11 -6.75
N ILE A 45 5.67 -1.17 -7.08
CA ILE A 45 6.45 -1.84 -8.15
C ILE A 45 6.23 -1.17 -9.51
N LEU A 46 5.02 -0.65 -9.77
CA LEU A 46 4.71 0.11 -11.00
C LEU A 46 5.27 1.53 -10.99
N GLY A 47 5.84 2.00 -9.88
CA GLY A 47 6.22 3.41 -9.69
C GLY A 47 5.04 4.35 -9.44
N ASP A 48 3.83 3.82 -9.23
CA ASP A 48 2.61 4.58 -8.89
C ASP A 48 2.60 4.88 -7.39
N GLN A 49 3.41 5.86 -6.98
CA GLN A 49 3.59 6.21 -5.56
C GLN A 49 2.31 6.80 -4.95
N GLU A 50 1.64 7.71 -5.65
CA GLU A 50 0.39 8.33 -5.20
C GLU A 50 -0.71 7.28 -4.98
N GLY A 51 -0.91 6.38 -5.94
CA GLY A 51 -1.88 5.31 -5.82
C GLY A 51 -1.53 4.31 -4.72
N ALA A 52 -0.24 4.04 -4.50
CA ALA A 52 0.20 3.18 -3.41
C ALA A 52 -0.13 3.80 -2.05
N ILE A 53 0.15 5.09 -1.86
CA ILE A 53 -0.18 5.85 -0.65
C ILE A 53 -1.69 5.86 -0.43
N THR A 54 -2.49 6.09 -1.47
CA THR A 54 -3.96 6.04 -1.40
C THR A 54 -4.46 4.72 -0.82
N LEU A 55 -3.96 3.59 -1.32
CA LEU A 55 -4.35 2.27 -0.82
C LEU A 55 -3.87 2.01 0.62
N LEU A 56 -2.69 2.50 0.99
CA LEU A 56 -2.17 2.36 2.36
C LEU A 56 -2.97 3.20 3.36
N SER A 57 -3.42 4.40 2.96
CA SER A 57 -4.31 5.24 3.74
C SER A 57 -5.61 4.51 4.06
N GLU A 58 -6.28 3.96 3.04
CA GLU A 58 -7.50 3.16 3.23
C GLU A 58 -7.27 1.92 4.13
N TYR A 59 -6.11 1.26 4.00
CA TYR A 59 -5.75 0.12 4.86
C TYR A 59 -5.55 0.54 6.33
N LEU A 60 -4.94 1.69 6.59
CA LEU A 60 -4.61 2.14 7.95
C LEU A 60 -5.76 2.83 8.67
N GLU A 61 -6.81 3.27 7.96
CA GLU A 61 -8.07 3.69 8.60
C GLU A 61 -8.61 2.61 9.54
N VAL A 62 -8.46 1.33 9.15
CA VAL A 62 -8.88 0.16 9.94
C VAL A 62 -7.74 -0.55 10.67
N ASN A 63 -6.48 -0.34 10.30
CA ASN A 63 -5.31 -0.99 10.91
C ASN A 63 -4.29 0.01 11.49
N ARG A 64 -4.72 1.04 12.24
CA ARG A 64 -3.83 2.11 12.71
C ARG A 64 -2.53 1.64 13.39
N SER A 65 -2.57 0.53 14.13
CA SER A 65 -1.38 -0.04 14.79
C SER A 65 -0.29 -0.52 13.82
N ALA A 66 -0.62 -0.74 12.55
CA ALA A 66 0.34 -1.16 11.52
C ALA A 66 1.13 0.02 10.90
N ALA A 67 0.81 1.28 11.25
CA ALA A 67 1.45 2.44 10.65
C ALA A 67 2.95 2.53 10.96
N GLU A 68 3.34 2.25 12.21
CA GLU A 68 4.75 2.25 12.59
C GLU A 68 5.52 1.15 11.83
N GLU A 69 4.97 -0.05 11.73
CA GLU A 69 5.56 -1.15 10.95
C GLU A 69 5.74 -0.75 9.48
N ILE A 70 4.73 -0.12 8.87
CA ILE A 70 4.79 0.30 7.46
C ILE A 70 5.81 1.43 7.26
N ALA A 71 5.83 2.42 8.15
CA ALA A 71 6.74 3.56 8.07
C ALA A 71 8.20 3.16 8.26
N THR A 72 8.44 2.19 9.15
CA THR A 72 9.79 1.71 9.51
C THR A 72 10.22 0.47 8.73
N SER A 73 9.35 -0.08 7.89
CA SER A 73 9.61 -1.34 7.21
C SER A 73 10.86 -1.24 6.31
N ASP A 74 11.77 -2.20 6.48
CA ASP A 74 12.93 -2.39 5.61
C ASP A 74 12.60 -3.13 4.30
N TYR A 75 11.31 -3.36 4.01
CA TYR A 75 10.93 -4.01 2.77
C TYR A 75 11.36 -3.15 1.56
N TRP A 76 12.21 -3.73 0.71
CA TRP A 76 12.82 -3.03 -0.43
C TRP A 76 11.81 -2.37 -1.37
N TRP A 77 10.59 -2.91 -1.43
CA TRP A 77 9.51 -2.39 -2.28
C TRP A 77 8.79 -1.18 -1.70
N PHE A 78 8.99 -0.80 -0.44
CA PHE A 78 8.52 0.48 0.11
C PHE A 78 9.62 1.53 0.16
N ARG A 79 10.85 1.17 -0.25
CA ARG A 79 12.00 2.05 -0.18
C ARG A 79 11.73 3.41 -0.84
N ASP A 80 11.10 3.40 -2.01
CA ASP A 80 10.84 4.59 -2.81
C ASP A 80 9.67 5.42 -2.26
N LEU A 81 8.80 4.85 -1.42
CA LEU A 81 7.75 5.61 -0.73
C LEU A 81 8.28 6.36 0.50
N ARG A 82 9.35 5.90 1.14
CA ARG A 82 9.87 6.52 2.38
C ARG A 82 10.32 7.97 2.21
N ASP A 83 10.78 8.31 1.01
CA ASP A 83 11.21 9.67 0.68
C ASP A 83 10.03 10.54 0.17
N HIS A 84 8.84 9.96 0.01
CA HIS A 84 7.66 10.69 -0.42
C HIS A 84 7.07 11.51 0.74
N PRO A 85 6.87 12.84 0.59
CA PRO A 85 6.42 13.70 1.68
C PRO A 85 5.07 13.26 2.25
N ASP A 86 4.13 12.85 1.40
CA ASP A 86 2.81 12.38 1.88
C ASP A 86 2.91 11.07 2.68
N PHE A 87 3.88 10.20 2.37
CA PHE A 87 4.09 8.97 3.14
C PHE A 87 4.68 9.28 4.52
N GLN A 88 5.58 10.26 4.62
CA GLN A 88 6.12 10.73 5.91
C GLN A 88 5.07 11.43 6.76
N ALA A 89 4.34 12.39 6.17
CA ALA A 89 3.27 13.11 6.85
C ALA A 89 2.18 12.14 7.38
N PHE A 90 1.89 11.11 6.60
CA PHE A 90 0.95 10.07 6.97
C PHE A 90 1.49 9.12 8.06
N ALA A 91 2.76 8.72 7.98
CA ALA A 91 3.42 7.95 9.04
C ALA A 91 3.41 8.71 10.38
N GLU A 92 3.65 10.02 10.36
CA GLU A 92 3.59 10.88 11.54
C GLU A 92 2.17 11.06 12.09
N LEU A 93 1.15 11.09 11.23
CA LEU A 93 -0.26 11.21 11.64
C LEU A 93 -0.78 9.95 12.36
N VAL A 94 -0.31 8.78 11.95
CA VAL A 94 -0.85 7.49 12.42
C VAL A 94 0.03 6.85 13.50
N ALA A 95 1.30 7.26 13.63
CA ALA A 95 2.14 6.89 14.77
C ALA A 95 1.58 7.50 16.07
N PRO A 96 1.50 6.74 17.19
CA PRO A 96 1.14 7.33 18.47
C PRO A 96 2.14 8.42 18.84
N ALA A 97 1.66 9.51 19.45
CA ALA A 97 2.52 10.57 19.96
C ALA A 97 3.64 9.96 20.81
N ARG A 98 4.91 10.16 20.42
CA ARG A 98 6.04 9.71 21.23
C ARG A 98 5.95 10.40 22.60
N PRO A 99 6.12 9.65 23.70
CA PRO A 99 6.17 10.23 25.05
C PRO A 99 7.40 11.12 25.24
#